data_AF-A0A936QTR2-F1
#
_entry.id   AF-A0A936QTR2-F1
#
_cell.length_a   1.000
_cell.length_b   1.000
_cell.length_c   1.000
_cell.angle_alpha   90.00
_cell.angle_beta   90.00
_cell.angle_gamma   90.00
#
_symmetry.space_group_name_H-M   'P 1'
#
loop_
_entity.id
_entity.type
_entity.pdbx_description
1 polymer ?
#
loop_
_entity_poly.entity_id
_entity_poly.type
_entity_poly.pdbx_seq_one_letter_code
_entity_poly.pdbx_strand_id
1 'polypeptide(L)'
;MKKLFTLVLLALFANSFANYSTPGSGKSWNLDSLVAYSGGNVTLSSGNYLFNDTIVISLSDTVKVTSNATMKFSTSVFVDIFGVFIVNAPDSARITAQDTSLKYLGLKFEDQSDGSYLRKLIFEYGNSIRMLDCNITIDNCIIRFNTLNSSFASGAISLFRSNSIITNNKIYRNRRAAIVSGSNIASSPVIENNLIYENDTDNANVPQINFGATAAATMIIRGNTIIGLYTLSGGISFLPTGTIPYVIIENNIIKKNRYGIAIAGGNSNFYINNNVIDSNNIQGIPAQGGSGINFNGSATQNSIVTRNTIRGNLWGITIQGTAKPNMGNISNADTTDIGLNEIYGNGNSGKIFDLFNNTVDSIKAENNFWGSGNADTVETHIFHKTDSTVLGFVDYLPLRSAKLNLKILMEAMYDNSLDILTRKDTVTVYLRETSAPYVVKDSAKSAIDTLSFTGTFNFTNAPSGQYYIVARHFNTIETWSKAGGESFVSGGNILSYDMTSSVSQAYGSNLKLKGTRYCIYSGDVDQNKIVDASDLSLMDNDIIFGLTGDRIASDLNADGIVDVTDLSLMDNNSAVSVATINP
;
A
#
# COMPACT_ATOMS: atom_id res chain seq x y z
N MET A 1 -41.95 -65.70 47.91
CA MET A 1 -41.93 -64.22 47.93
C MET A 1 -41.49 -63.71 46.56
N LYS A 2 -42.43 -63.40 45.66
CA LYS A 2 -42.13 -62.81 44.34
C LYS A 2 -42.19 -61.29 44.48
N LYS A 3 -41.05 -60.61 44.34
CA LYS A 3 -40.95 -59.14 44.38
C LYS A 3 -41.43 -58.57 43.05
N LEU A 4 -42.47 -57.75 43.11
CA LEU A 4 -42.97 -56.95 41.99
C LEU A 4 -42.08 -55.70 41.88
N PHE A 5 -41.37 -55.53 40.77
CA PHE A 5 -40.68 -54.27 40.46
C PHE A 5 -41.57 -53.47 39.52
N THR A 6 -42.07 -52.34 39.99
CA THR A 6 -42.81 -51.36 39.18
C THR A 6 -41.80 -50.48 38.45
N LEU A 7 -41.76 -50.58 37.12
CA LEU A 7 -40.95 -49.72 36.25
C LEU A 7 -41.71 -48.43 35.99
N VAL A 8 -41.22 -47.28 36.47
CA VAL A 8 -41.76 -45.96 36.15
C VAL A 8 -41.08 -45.47 34.86
N LEU A 9 -41.84 -45.36 33.78
CA LEU A 9 -41.41 -44.83 32.50
C LEU A 9 -41.50 -43.28 32.56
N LEU A 10 -40.39 -42.58 32.75
CA LEU A 10 -40.34 -41.12 32.54
C LEU A 10 -40.34 -40.83 31.03
N ALA A 11 -41.47 -40.38 30.49
CA ALA A 11 -41.52 -39.81 29.15
C ALA A 11 -40.88 -38.41 29.17
N LEU A 12 -39.64 -38.30 28.70
CA LEU A 12 -39.02 -37.01 28.38
C LEU A 12 -39.67 -36.48 27.10
N PHE A 13 -40.58 -35.51 27.24
CA PHE A 13 -41.10 -34.74 26.12
C PHE A 13 -40.00 -33.78 25.63
N ALA A 14 -39.31 -34.15 24.56
CA ALA A 14 -38.52 -33.20 23.79
C ALA A 14 -39.49 -32.29 23.03
N ASN A 15 -39.48 -30.99 23.31
CA ASN A 15 -40.21 -30.01 22.50
C ASN A 15 -39.49 -29.91 21.14
N SER A 16 -40.08 -30.49 20.08
CA SER A 16 -39.64 -30.24 18.72
C SER A 16 -40.33 -28.98 18.20
N PHE A 17 -39.55 -27.95 17.90
CA PHE A 17 -40.02 -26.81 17.11
C PHE A 17 -39.97 -27.19 15.62
N ALA A 18 -40.82 -26.55 14.81
CA ALA A 18 -40.79 -26.69 13.36
C ALA A 18 -40.53 -25.31 12.75
N ASN A 19 -39.71 -25.21 11.71
CA ASN A 19 -39.37 -23.95 11.03
C ASN A 19 -40.56 -22.98 10.90
N TYR A 20 -40.32 -21.69 11.15
CA TYR A 20 -41.33 -20.65 11.02
C TYR A 20 -41.03 -19.75 9.83
N SER A 21 -42.03 -19.49 8.99
CA SER A 21 -41.96 -18.49 7.92
C SER A 21 -42.81 -17.29 8.26
N THR A 22 -42.30 -16.08 8.03
CA THR A 22 -43.16 -14.89 8.06
C THR A 22 -44.26 -15.04 6.97
N PRO A 23 -45.44 -14.43 7.14
CA PRO A 23 -46.61 -14.75 6.29
C PRO A 23 -46.51 -14.36 4.81
N GLY A 24 -45.50 -13.59 4.39
CA GLY A 24 -45.43 -13.05 3.03
C GLY A 24 -46.47 -11.96 2.79
N SER A 25 -46.76 -11.17 3.82
CA SER A 25 -47.87 -10.20 3.84
C SER A 25 -47.51 -8.80 3.34
N GLY A 26 -46.24 -8.54 2.98
CA GLY A 26 -45.78 -7.19 2.66
C GLY A 26 -45.46 -6.34 3.89
N LYS A 27 -45.38 -6.94 5.08
CA LYS A 27 -45.30 -6.19 6.35
C LYS A 27 -43.88 -6.13 6.91
N SER A 28 -43.66 -5.11 7.73
CA SER A 28 -42.44 -4.98 8.54
C SER A 28 -42.64 -5.63 9.90
N TRP A 29 -41.68 -6.47 10.29
CA TRP A 29 -41.62 -7.21 11.53
C TRP A 29 -40.43 -6.73 12.36
N ASN A 30 -40.52 -6.84 13.68
CA ASN A 30 -39.40 -6.68 14.60
C ASN A 30 -39.22 -7.96 15.45
N LEU A 31 -38.22 -7.99 16.33
CA LEU A 31 -37.96 -9.17 17.16
C LEU A 31 -39.13 -9.52 18.09
N ASP A 32 -39.83 -8.52 18.65
CA ASP A 32 -41.01 -8.76 19.50
C ASP A 32 -42.18 -9.36 18.71
N SER A 33 -42.35 -8.95 17.45
CA SER A 33 -43.32 -9.55 16.53
C SER A 33 -42.96 -11.01 16.27
N LEU A 34 -41.69 -11.33 16.05
CA LEU A 34 -41.27 -12.73 15.92
C LEU A 34 -41.55 -13.53 17.19
N VAL A 35 -41.32 -12.97 18.38
CA VAL A 35 -41.69 -13.62 19.65
C VAL A 35 -43.19 -13.88 19.74
N ALA A 36 -44.02 -12.91 19.35
CA ALA A 36 -45.48 -13.02 19.44
C ALA A 36 -46.08 -14.02 18.45
N TYR A 37 -45.50 -14.14 17.25
CA TYR A 37 -46.16 -14.82 16.11
C TYR A 37 -45.45 -16.06 15.59
N SER A 38 -44.24 -16.38 16.05
CA SER A 38 -43.46 -17.52 15.54
C SER A 38 -43.79 -18.87 16.16
N GLY A 39 -44.79 -18.95 17.05
CA GLY A 39 -45.17 -20.22 17.69
C GLY A 39 -44.11 -20.81 18.63
N GLY A 40 -43.18 -19.98 19.13
CA GLY A 40 -42.11 -20.40 20.06
C GLY A 40 -40.74 -20.63 19.40
N ASN A 41 -40.65 -20.51 18.06
CA ASN A 41 -39.36 -20.57 17.36
C ASN A 41 -38.46 -19.39 17.74
N VAL A 42 -39.04 -18.23 18.02
CA VAL A 42 -38.37 -17.11 18.68
C VAL A 42 -39.04 -16.89 20.03
N THR A 43 -38.25 -16.87 21.09
CA THR A 43 -38.71 -16.57 22.46
C THR A 43 -37.85 -15.48 23.08
N LEU A 44 -38.35 -14.80 24.11
CA LEU A 44 -37.58 -13.82 24.88
C LEU A 44 -37.29 -14.39 26.27
N SER A 45 -36.01 -14.53 26.62
CA SER A 45 -35.59 -15.02 27.94
C SER A 45 -34.36 -14.26 28.43
N SER A 46 -34.43 -13.78 29.68
CA SER A 46 -33.34 -13.04 30.33
C SER A 46 -32.80 -11.88 29.46
N GLY A 47 -33.69 -11.15 28.79
CA GLY A 47 -33.33 -10.04 27.89
C GLY A 47 -32.70 -10.44 26.55
N ASN A 48 -32.67 -11.74 26.20
CA ASN A 48 -32.15 -12.24 24.93
C ASN A 48 -33.26 -12.88 24.10
N TYR A 49 -33.25 -12.62 22.80
CA TYR A 49 -34.12 -13.30 21.84
C TYR A 49 -33.50 -14.65 21.49
N LEU A 50 -34.14 -15.75 21.86
CA LEU A 50 -33.70 -17.10 21.59
C LEU A 50 -34.35 -17.62 20.31
N PHE A 51 -33.53 -17.88 19.29
CA PHE A 51 -33.92 -18.53 18.04
C PHE A 51 -33.73 -20.03 18.22
N ASN A 52 -34.84 -20.71 18.49
CA ASN A 52 -34.89 -22.13 18.84
C ASN A 52 -34.94 -23.03 17.59
N ASP A 53 -35.38 -22.49 16.46
CA ASP A 53 -35.43 -23.17 15.17
C ASP A 53 -35.34 -22.14 14.02
N THR A 54 -35.19 -22.62 12.78
CA THR A 54 -34.95 -21.78 11.59
C THR A 54 -36.12 -20.85 11.32
N ILE A 55 -35.79 -19.59 11.01
CA ILE A 55 -36.75 -18.57 10.61
C ILE A 55 -36.57 -18.26 9.13
N VAL A 56 -37.66 -18.30 8.38
CA VAL A 56 -37.71 -17.89 6.98
C VAL A 56 -38.35 -16.51 6.90
N ILE A 57 -37.64 -15.53 6.34
CA ILE A 57 -38.21 -14.22 6.00
C ILE A 57 -38.73 -14.33 4.58
N SER A 58 -40.05 -14.39 4.44
CA SER A 58 -40.72 -14.54 3.15
C SER A 58 -40.49 -13.32 2.25
N LEU A 59 -40.51 -13.55 0.93
CA LEU A 59 -40.09 -12.61 -0.13
C LEU A 59 -40.64 -11.17 0.00
N SER A 60 -41.90 -11.01 0.42
CA SER A 60 -42.53 -9.68 0.52
C SER A 60 -42.40 -9.04 1.90
N ASP A 61 -41.94 -9.77 2.92
CA ASP A 61 -41.83 -9.24 4.28
C ASP A 61 -40.44 -8.64 4.54
N THR A 62 -40.38 -7.76 5.54
CA THR A 62 -39.14 -7.20 6.07
C THR A 62 -39.02 -7.51 7.55
N VAL A 63 -37.89 -8.00 8.03
CA VAL A 63 -37.57 -8.05 9.47
C VAL A 63 -36.53 -6.97 9.80
N LYS A 64 -36.80 -6.16 10.83
CA LYS A 64 -35.93 -5.07 11.27
C LYS A 64 -35.48 -5.25 12.71
N VAL A 65 -34.18 -5.05 12.94
CA VAL A 65 -33.54 -4.95 14.26
C VAL A 65 -32.97 -3.55 14.41
N THR A 66 -33.77 -2.65 14.98
CA THR A 66 -33.45 -1.22 15.16
C THR A 66 -33.22 -0.84 16.62
N SER A 67 -33.20 -1.82 17.52
CA SER A 67 -32.87 -1.66 18.94
C SER A 67 -31.59 -2.45 19.25
N ASN A 68 -30.91 -2.08 20.34
CA ASN A 68 -29.83 -2.89 20.88
C ASN A 68 -30.43 -4.22 21.35
N ALA A 69 -30.02 -5.33 20.77
CA ALA A 69 -30.59 -6.64 21.04
C ALA A 69 -29.54 -7.74 20.93
N THR A 70 -29.69 -8.79 21.73
CA THR A 70 -28.92 -10.03 21.60
C THR A 70 -29.83 -11.15 21.14
N MET A 71 -29.50 -11.72 19.99
CA MET A 71 -30.17 -12.85 19.36
C MET A 71 -29.28 -14.09 19.52
N LYS A 72 -29.77 -15.13 20.19
CA LYS A 72 -29.04 -16.37 20.46
C LYS A 72 -29.64 -17.54 19.71
N PHE A 73 -28.85 -18.16 18.85
CA PHE A 73 -29.29 -19.23 17.96
C PHE A 73 -28.93 -20.61 18.52
N SER A 74 -29.90 -21.52 18.52
CA SER A 74 -29.68 -22.93 18.83
C SER A 74 -28.79 -23.61 17.79
N THR A 75 -28.32 -24.81 18.10
CA THR A 75 -27.49 -25.60 17.20
C THR A 75 -28.17 -25.83 15.86
N SER A 76 -27.40 -25.69 14.79
CA SER A 76 -27.86 -25.86 13.40
C SER A 76 -28.91 -24.86 12.91
N VAL A 77 -29.25 -23.83 13.69
CA VAL A 77 -30.24 -22.81 13.30
C VAL A 77 -29.62 -21.72 12.42
N PHE A 78 -30.40 -21.21 11.47
CA PHE A 78 -30.08 -20.02 10.68
C PHE A 78 -31.34 -19.19 10.42
N VAL A 79 -31.15 -18.04 9.77
CA VAL A 79 -32.25 -17.30 9.13
C VAL A 79 -32.12 -17.46 7.62
N ASP A 80 -33.18 -17.88 6.96
CA ASP A 80 -33.29 -17.97 5.50
C ASP A 80 -34.05 -16.74 4.99
N ILE A 81 -33.38 -15.85 4.26
CA ILE A 81 -33.87 -14.50 3.95
C ILE A 81 -34.20 -14.41 2.45
N PHE A 82 -35.48 -14.60 2.09
CA PHE A 82 -36.00 -14.30 0.76
C PHE A 82 -36.47 -12.85 0.66
N GLY A 83 -37.04 -12.31 1.73
CA GLY A 83 -37.43 -10.91 1.83
C GLY A 83 -36.26 -10.00 2.22
N VAL A 84 -36.53 -9.04 3.10
CA VAL A 84 -35.51 -8.06 3.53
C VAL A 84 -35.17 -8.23 5.01
N PHE A 85 -33.88 -8.29 5.33
CA PHE A 85 -33.39 -8.26 6.71
C PHE A 85 -32.53 -7.03 6.96
N ILE A 86 -32.93 -6.23 7.94
CA ILE A 86 -32.29 -4.97 8.28
C ILE A 86 -31.80 -5.02 9.72
N VAL A 87 -30.51 -4.80 9.92
CA VAL A 87 -29.91 -4.58 11.24
C VAL A 87 -29.29 -3.19 11.27
N ASN A 88 -29.75 -2.34 12.19
CA ASN A 88 -29.23 -0.99 12.39
C ASN A 88 -29.57 -0.48 13.79
N ALA A 89 -28.98 -1.10 14.80
CA ALA A 89 -29.16 -0.69 16.19
C ALA A 89 -28.44 0.64 16.48
N PRO A 90 -28.87 1.41 17.50
CA PRO A 90 -28.19 2.65 17.89
C PRO A 90 -26.72 2.44 18.25
N ASP A 91 -26.43 1.43 19.06
CA ASP A 91 -25.07 1.02 19.44
C ASP A 91 -24.67 -0.26 18.70
N SER A 92 -25.28 -1.40 19.04
CA SER A 92 -25.04 -2.67 18.37
C SER A 92 -26.17 -3.67 18.56
N ALA A 93 -26.34 -4.55 17.57
CA ALA A 93 -27.10 -5.78 17.71
C ALA A 93 -26.12 -6.96 17.66
N ARG A 94 -26.38 -8.02 18.42
CA ARG A 94 -25.53 -9.21 18.48
C ARG A 94 -26.29 -10.44 18.03
N ILE A 95 -25.71 -11.20 17.11
CA ILE A 95 -26.11 -12.56 16.75
C ILE A 95 -25.00 -13.50 17.25
N THR A 96 -25.39 -14.44 18.10
CA THR A 96 -24.46 -15.41 18.73
C THR A 96 -25.12 -16.78 18.91
N ALA A 97 -24.34 -17.80 19.27
CA ALA A 97 -24.86 -19.10 19.67
C ALA A 97 -25.50 -19.07 21.06
N GLN A 98 -26.51 -19.92 21.29
CA GLN A 98 -26.96 -20.28 22.64
C GLN A 98 -25.90 -21.10 23.39
N ASP A 99 -25.26 -22.04 22.68
CA ASP A 99 -24.11 -22.82 23.13
C ASP A 99 -22.93 -22.58 22.18
N THR A 100 -21.88 -21.91 22.66
CA THR A 100 -20.70 -21.56 21.85
C THR A 100 -19.82 -22.76 21.48
N SER A 101 -20.02 -23.91 22.14
CA SER A 101 -19.36 -25.16 21.76
C SER A 101 -20.04 -25.78 20.53
N LEU A 102 -21.37 -25.78 20.49
CA LEU A 102 -22.17 -26.36 19.41
C LEU A 102 -22.39 -25.41 18.22
N LYS A 103 -22.46 -24.10 18.47
CA LYS A 103 -22.56 -23.02 17.46
C LYS A 103 -23.84 -23.10 16.62
N TYR A 104 -24.04 -22.16 15.69
CA TYR A 104 -25.19 -22.12 14.77
C TYR A 104 -24.73 -21.95 13.32
N LEU A 105 -25.64 -22.06 12.35
CA LEU A 105 -25.28 -21.97 10.92
C LEU A 105 -25.06 -20.52 10.49
N GLY A 106 -26.04 -19.62 10.61
CA GLY A 106 -25.81 -18.21 10.31
C GLY A 106 -26.97 -17.47 9.67
N LEU A 107 -26.65 -16.64 8.68
CA LEU A 107 -27.60 -15.90 7.86
C LEU A 107 -27.44 -16.34 6.41
N LYS A 108 -28.55 -16.64 5.73
CA LYS A 108 -28.59 -17.01 4.32
C LYS A 108 -29.49 -16.04 3.57
N PHE A 109 -28.87 -15.11 2.87
CA PHE A 109 -29.54 -14.17 1.97
C PHE A 109 -29.74 -14.85 0.62
N GLU A 110 -31.00 -15.00 0.22
CA GLU A 110 -31.41 -15.63 -1.03
C GLU A 110 -31.61 -14.56 -2.12
N ASP A 111 -31.87 -15.01 -3.35
CA ASP A 111 -32.22 -14.15 -4.47
C ASP A 111 -33.34 -13.17 -4.08
N GLN A 112 -33.26 -11.94 -4.57
CA GLN A 112 -34.19 -10.82 -4.33
C GLN A 112 -34.12 -10.17 -2.93
N SER A 113 -33.18 -10.58 -2.08
CA SER A 113 -32.98 -9.97 -0.76
C SER A 113 -32.12 -8.69 -0.76
N ASP A 114 -31.90 -8.06 -1.93
CA ASP A 114 -31.00 -6.90 -2.14
C ASP A 114 -31.32 -5.67 -1.26
N GLY A 115 -32.56 -5.54 -0.78
CA GLY A 115 -32.95 -4.47 0.16
C GLY A 115 -32.33 -4.60 1.55
N SER A 116 -31.62 -5.71 1.83
CA SER A 116 -31.04 -6.02 3.13
C SER A 116 -29.75 -5.24 3.41
N TYR A 117 -29.58 -4.85 4.67
CA TYR A 117 -28.30 -4.31 5.13
C TYR A 117 -28.04 -4.64 6.59
N LEU A 118 -26.77 -4.88 6.88
CA LEU A 118 -26.25 -5.16 8.20
C LEU A 118 -25.36 -3.98 8.60
N ARG A 119 -25.76 -3.25 9.64
CA ARG A 119 -24.98 -2.18 10.26
C ARG A 119 -24.87 -2.37 11.75
N LYS A 120 -23.67 -2.16 12.29
CA LYS A 120 -23.39 -2.30 13.74
C LYS A 120 -23.78 -3.67 14.28
N LEU A 121 -23.67 -4.70 13.45
CA LEU A 121 -23.90 -6.09 13.84
C LEU A 121 -22.62 -6.67 14.43
N ILE A 122 -22.74 -7.37 15.55
CA ILE A 122 -21.74 -8.32 16.05
C ILE A 122 -22.23 -9.72 15.68
N PHE A 123 -21.53 -10.42 14.79
CA PHE A 123 -21.83 -11.78 14.35
C PHE A 123 -20.72 -12.74 14.81
N GLU A 124 -21.04 -13.63 15.74
CA GLU A 124 -20.03 -14.47 16.40
C GLU A 124 -20.50 -15.88 16.75
N TYR A 125 -19.58 -16.85 16.80
CA TYR A 125 -19.86 -18.25 17.13
C TYR A 125 -20.87 -18.95 16.21
N GLY A 126 -20.97 -18.53 14.95
CA GLY A 126 -21.73 -19.20 13.89
C GLY A 126 -20.83 -19.93 12.87
N ASN A 127 -21.37 -20.16 11.68
CA ASN A 127 -20.60 -20.55 10.48
C ASN A 127 -20.39 -19.36 9.53
N SER A 128 -21.44 -18.81 8.91
CA SER A 128 -21.28 -17.80 7.85
C SER A 128 -22.44 -16.82 7.74
N ILE A 129 -22.14 -15.62 7.25
CA ILE A 129 -23.09 -14.78 6.51
C ILE A 129 -22.95 -15.19 5.03
N ARG A 130 -24.01 -15.75 4.44
CA ARG A 130 -24.00 -16.32 3.09
C ARG A 130 -24.96 -15.54 2.21
N MET A 131 -24.51 -15.21 0.99
CA MET A 131 -25.32 -14.54 -0.03
C MET A 131 -25.43 -15.45 -1.26
N LEU A 132 -26.64 -15.59 -1.79
CA LEU A 132 -26.95 -16.37 -2.98
C LEU A 132 -27.74 -15.49 -3.95
N ASP A 133 -27.12 -15.11 -5.06
CA ASP A 133 -27.75 -14.31 -6.13
C ASP A 133 -28.32 -12.95 -5.67
N CYS A 134 -27.75 -12.38 -4.60
CA CYS A 134 -28.19 -11.11 -4.02
C CYS A 134 -27.05 -10.14 -3.73
N ASN A 135 -27.36 -8.85 -3.57
CA ASN A 135 -26.40 -7.80 -3.28
C ASN A 135 -26.85 -7.01 -2.05
N ILE A 136 -26.22 -7.25 -0.91
CA ILE A 136 -26.53 -6.57 0.35
C ILE A 136 -25.41 -5.59 0.74
N THR A 137 -25.68 -4.74 1.72
CA THR A 137 -24.64 -3.93 2.37
C THR A 137 -24.27 -4.50 3.74
N ILE A 138 -22.99 -4.76 3.97
CA ILE A 138 -22.42 -5.13 5.28
C ILE A 138 -21.44 -4.03 5.68
N ASP A 139 -21.85 -3.18 6.60
CA ASP A 139 -21.12 -1.96 6.93
C ASP A 139 -20.95 -1.79 8.44
N ASN A 140 -19.76 -1.41 8.89
CA ASN A 140 -19.48 -1.14 10.31
C ASN A 140 -19.89 -2.31 11.25
N CYS A 141 -19.62 -3.55 10.85
CA CYS A 141 -19.90 -4.77 11.60
C CYS A 141 -18.64 -5.38 12.22
N ILE A 142 -18.83 -6.23 13.23
CA ILE A 142 -17.80 -7.09 13.82
C ILE A 142 -18.18 -8.54 13.54
N ILE A 143 -17.34 -9.26 12.80
CA ILE A 143 -17.58 -10.64 12.37
C ILE A 143 -16.42 -11.50 12.87
N ARG A 144 -16.66 -12.34 13.87
CA ARG A 144 -15.56 -13.00 14.59
C ARG A 144 -15.89 -14.36 15.15
N PHE A 145 -14.87 -15.18 15.40
CA PHE A 145 -15.03 -16.46 16.11
C PHE A 145 -16.04 -17.44 15.47
N ASN A 146 -16.37 -17.24 14.19
CA ASN A 146 -17.24 -18.14 13.44
C ASN A 146 -16.42 -19.36 13.04
N THR A 147 -16.53 -20.41 13.85
CA THR A 147 -15.60 -21.55 13.89
C THR A 147 -16.27 -22.90 13.58
N LEU A 148 -17.56 -22.89 13.26
CA LEU A 148 -18.29 -24.11 12.92
C LEU A 148 -17.83 -24.65 11.55
N ASN A 149 -17.42 -25.93 11.50
CA ASN A 149 -17.21 -26.66 10.25
C ASN A 149 -18.54 -27.27 9.79
N SER A 150 -19.07 -26.79 8.67
CA SER A 150 -20.33 -27.29 8.11
C SER A 150 -20.35 -27.12 6.59
N SER A 151 -21.31 -27.77 5.92
CA SER A 151 -21.58 -27.57 4.48
C SER A 151 -22.32 -26.25 4.17
N PHE A 152 -22.66 -25.46 5.20
CA PHE A 152 -23.42 -24.22 5.01
C PHE A 152 -22.63 -23.17 4.23
N ALA A 153 -21.39 -22.89 4.64
CA ALA A 153 -20.41 -22.17 3.84
C ALA A 153 -18.99 -22.36 4.41
N SER A 154 -17.99 -21.90 3.65
CA SER A 154 -16.57 -22.07 4.00
C SER A 154 -15.91 -20.84 4.60
N GLY A 155 -16.35 -19.61 4.32
CA GLY A 155 -15.79 -18.38 4.88
C GLY A 155 -16.74 -17.68 5.86
N ALA A 156 -16.27 -16.64 6.54
CA ALA A 156 -17.13 -15.86 7.45
C ALA A 156 -18.21 -15.07 6.69
N ILE A 157 -17.83 -14.53 5.52
CA ILE A 157 -18.71 -13.94 4.52
C ILE A 157 -18.52 -14.73 3.22
N SER A 158 -19.58 -15.37 2.74
CA SER A 158 -19.52 -16.25 1.56
C SER A 158 -20.45 -15.75 0.46
N LEU A 159 -19.88 -15.41 -0.69
CA LEU A 159 -20.58 -14.83 -1.84
C LEU A 159 -20.83 -15.90 -2.91
N PHE A 160 -22.08 -16.00 -3.36
CA PHE A 160 -22.46 -16.87 -4.47
C PHE A 160 -23.20 -16.07 -5.53
N ARG A 161 -22.49 -15.64 -6.58
CA ARG A 161 -23.02 -14.75 -7.64
C ARG A 161 -23.55 -13.43 -7.07
N SER A 162 -22.73 -12.83 -6.21
CA SER A 162 -23.10 -11.66 -5.42
C SER A 162 -22.04 -10.58 -5.51
N ASN A 163 -22.47 -9.33 -5.68
CA ASN A 163 -21.64 -8.13 -5.78
C ASN A 163 -21.92 -7.19 -4.60
N SER A 164 -21.99 -7.75 -3.39
CA SER A 164 -22.33 -7.02 -2.17
C SER A 164 -21.27 -5.95 -1.81
N ILE A 165 -21.69 -4.95 -1.04
CA ILE A 165 -20.82 -3.91 -0.49
C ILE A 165 -20.41 -4.30 0.92
N ILE A 166 -19.11 -4.44 1.17
CA ILE A 166 -18.53 -4.90 2.44
C ILE A 166 -17.53 -3.85 2.92
N THR A 167 -17.96 -2.96 3.82
CA THR A 167 -17.19 -1.76 4.18
C THR A 167 -17.01 -1.56 5.69
N ASN A 168 -15.88 -1.00 6.10
CA ASN A 168 -15.67 -0.53 7.49
C ASN A 168 -15.84 -1.63 8.57
N ASN A 169 -15.67 -2.91 8.23
CA ASN A 169 -15.89 -4.01 9.15
C ASN A 169 -14.60 -4.43 9.88
N LYS A 170 -14.76 -5.08 11.04
CA LYS A 170 -13.71 -5.86 11.69
C LYS A 170 -14.01 -7.35 11.51
N ILE A 171 -13.18 -8.07 10.76
CA ILE A 171 -13.39 -9.49 10.46
C ILE A 171 -12.18 -10.31 10.92
N TYR A 172 -12.34 -11.12 11.97
CA TYR A 172 -11.18 -11.78 12.58
C TYR A 172 -11.44 -13.10 13.28
N ARG A 173 -10.41 -13.95 13.35
CA ARG A 173 -10.45 -15.24 14.06
C ARG A 173 -11.64 -16.11 13.68
N ASN A 174 -12.02 -16.06 12.41
CA ASN A 174 -12.96 -17.00 11.81
C ASN A 174 -12.21 -18.24 11.33
N ARG A 175 -12.91 -19.38 11.22
CA ARG A 175 -12.32 -20.71 10.94
C ARG A 175 -11.40 -20.72 9.72
N ARG A 176 -11.81 -19.99 8.69
CA ARG A 176 -11.28 -19.98 7.32
C ARG A 176 -11.23 -18.52 6.85
N ALA A 177 -11.17 -18.29 5.55
CA ALA A 177 -11.17 -16.95 4.95
C ALA A 177 -12.25 -16.02 5.54
N ALA A 178 -11.91 -14.73 5.66
CA ALA A 178 -12.83 -13.68 6.04
C ALA A 178 -13.93 -13.50 5.00
N ILE A 179 -13.54 -13.42 3.72
CA ILE A 179 -14.42 -13.20 2.59
C ILE A 179 -14.05 -14.20 1.50
N VAL A 180 -15.05 -14.93 0.97
CA VAL A 180 -14.81 -15.98 -0.03
C VAL A 180 -15.85 -15.99 -1.15
N SER A 181 -15.40 -16.35 -2.35
CA SER A 181 -16.24 -16.86 -3.45
C SER A 181 -15.65 -18.18 -3.98
N GLY A 182 -16.48 -19.02 -4.59
CA GLY A 182 -16.04 -20.28 -5.21
C GLY A 182 -15.23 -20.08 -6.49
N SER A 183 -14.41 -21.07 -6.88
CA SER A 183 -13.47 -20.97 -8.01
C SER A 183 -14.14 -20.65 -9.35
N ASN A 184 -15.35 -21.15 -9.56
CA ASN A 184 -16.18 -20.93 -10.76
C ASN A 184 -17.39 -20.03 -10.49
N ILE A 185 -17.43 -19.35 -9.34
CA ILE A 185 -18.59 -18.58 -8.90
C ILE A 185 -18.27 -17.09 -9.04
N ALA A 186 -18.81 -16.50 -10.11
CA ALA A 186 -18.54 -15.11 -10.48
C ALA A 186 -19.15 -14.13 -9.48
N SER A 187 -18.31 -13.52 -8.65
CA SER A 187 -18.70 -12.49 -7.66
C SER A 187 -17.72 -11.32 -7.74
N SER A 188 -18.20 -10.09 -7.85
CA SER A 188 -17.41 -8.85 -7.92
C SER A 188 -17.84 -7.85 -6.83
N PRO A 189 -17.66 -8.16 -5.54
CA PRO A 189 -18.04 -7.24 -4.47
C PRO A 189 -17.13 -6.00 -4.41
N VAL A 190 -17.60 -5.02 -3.65
CA VAL A 190 -16.80 -3.88 -3.17
C VAL A 190 -16.36 -4.18 -1.74
N ILE A 191 -15.05 -4.32 -1.51
CA ILE A 191 -14.45 -4.64 -0.21
C ILE A 191 -13.55 -3.48 0.19
N GLU A 192 -14.02 -2.60 1.07
CA GLU A 192 -13.28 -1.36 1.40
C GLU A 192 -13.14 -1.06 2.89
N ASN A 193 -11.98 -0.53 3.26
CA ASN A 193 -11.72 0.02 4.60
C ASN A 193 -11.99 -0.97 5.74
N ASN A 194 -11.85 -2.27 5.48
CA ASN A 194 -12.03 -3.30 6.49
C ASN A 194 -10.71 -3.57 7.23
N LEU A 195 -10.83 -3.92 8.51
CA LEU A 195 -9.75 -4.52 9.30
C LEU A 195 -9.96 -6.03 9.35
N ILE A 196 -9.14 -6.76 8.58
CA ILE A 196 -9.23 -8.21 8.41
C ILE A 196 -7.96 -8.84 9.00
N TYR A 197 -8.09 -9.66 10.04
CA TYR A 197 -6.91 -10.21 10.69
C TYR A 197 -7.13 -11.56 11.35
N GLU A 198 -6.08 -12.38 11.36
CA GLU A 198 -6.05 -13.66 12.08
C GLU A 198 -7.23 -14.58 11.75
N ASN A 199 -7.81 -14.47 10.55
CA ASN A 199 -8.74 -15.48 10.06
C ASN A 199 -7.96 -16.72 9.61
N ASP A 200 -8.69 -17.79 9.31
CA ASP A 200 -8.14 -19.13 9.09
C ASP A 200 -7.56 -19.79 10.35
N THR A 201 -8.35 -19.81 11.43
CA THR A 201 -7.94 -20.48 12.68
C THR A 201 -7.79 -22.00 12.56
N ASP A 202 -8.31 -22.60 11.49
CA ASP A 202 -8.08 -24.01 11.09
C ASP A 202 -6.66 -24.21 10.50
N ASN A 203 -5.91 -23.11 10.28
CA ASN A 203 -4.60 -23.08 9.64
C ASN A 203 -4.59 -23.95 8.38
N ALA A 204 -5.58 -23.76 7.52
CA ALA A 204 -5.68 -24.48 6.27
C ALA A 204 -5.01 -23.70 5.14
N ASN A 205 -4.85 -24.31 3.98
CA ASN A 205 -4.29 -23.61 2.82
C ASN A 205 -5.31 -22.63 2.19
N VAL A 206 -5.67 -21.55 2.88
CA VAL A 206 -6.63 -20.53 2.41
C VAL A 206 -6.21 -19.12 2.82
N PRO A 207 -6.41 -18.08 1.98
CA PRO A 207 -6.07 -16.71 2.34
C PRO A 207 -7.13 -16.03 3.21
N GLN A 208 -6.85 -14.82 3.70
CA GLN A 208 -7.83 -13.94 4.37
C GLN A 208 -8.96 -13.55 3.42
N ILE A 209 -8.65 -13.20 2.16
CA ILE A 209 -9.62 -12.93 1.09
C ILE A 209 -9.37 -13.93 -0.05
N ASN A 210 -10.38 -14.74 -0.39
CA ASN A 210 -10.24 -15.83 -1.36
C ASN A 210 -11.28 -15.76 -2.48
N PHE A 211 -10.88 -15.53 -3.72
CA PHE A 211 -11.81 -15.44 -4.85
C PHE A 211 -11.45 -16.39 -5.99
N GLY A 212 -12.49 -16.82 -6.68
CA GLY A 212 -12.40 -17.53 -7.96
C GLY A 212 -12.60 -16.58 -9.13
N ALA A 213 -13.48 -16.98 -10.05
CA ALA A 213 -13.97 -16.12 -11.12
C ALA A 213 -14.68 -14.87 -10.56
N THR A 214 -14.67 -13.78 -11.33
CA THR A 214 -15.39 -12.55 -10.99
C THR A 214 -16.48 -12.27 -12.04
N ALA A 215 -17.48 -11.48 -11.66
CA ALA A 215 -18.50 -11.03 -12.60
C ALA A 215 -17.94 -9.95 -13.56
N ALA A 216 -18.74 -9.55 -14.54
CA ALA A 216 -18.38 -8.48 -15.48
C ALA A 216 -18.17 -7.12 -14.80
N ALA A 217 -18.86 -6.88 -13.67
CA ALA A 217 -18.63 -5.70 -12.85
C ALA A 217 -17.20 -5.70 -12.29
N THR A 218 -16.60 -4.51 -12.17
CA THR A 218 -15.29 -4.36 -11.55
C THR A 218 -15.35 -4.71 -10.07
N MET A 219 -14.55 -5.68 -9.65
CA MET A 219 -14.35 -5.97 -8.23
C MET A 219 -13.36 -4.96 -7.65
N ILE A 220 -13.63 -4.46 -6.44
CA ILE A 220 -12.78 -3.47 -5.77
C ILE A 220 -12.35 -4.04 -4.42
N ILE A 221 -11.04 -4.05 -4.16
CA ILE A 221 -10.43 -4.30 -2.85
C ILE A 221 -9.58 -3.08 -2.51
N ARG A 222 -10.08 -2.19 -1.66
CA ARG A 222 -9.44 -0.89 -1.40
C ARG A 222 -9.31 -0.53 0.08
N GLY A 223 -8.17 0.03 0.49
CA GLY A 223 -8.05 0.64 1.82
C GLY A 223 -8.11 -0.36 2.99
N ASN A 224 -8.04 -1.67 2.73
CA ASN A 224 -8.16 -2.68 3.78
C ASN A 224 -6.81 -2.90 4.49
N THR A 225 -6.87 -3.23 5.77
CA THR A 225 -5.72 -3.75 6.53
C THR A 225 -5.89 -5.25 6.74
N ILE A 226 -4.97 -6.05 6.19
CA ILE A 226 -5.03 -7.51 6.11
C ILE A 226 -3.80 -8.10 6.82
N ILE A 227 -4.01 -8.72 7.99
CA ILE A 227 -2.92 -9.19 8.86
C ILE A 227 -3.05 -10.69 9.16
N GLY A 228 -2.03 -11.47 8.79
CA GLY A 228 -2.00 -12.91 9.06
C GLY A 228 -1.43 -13.27 10.44
N LEU A 229 -1.62 -14.53 10.81
CA LEU A 229 -1.04 -15.16 12.00
C LEU A 229 -0.77 -16.65 11.77
N TYR A 230 -1.68 -17.32 11.06
CA TYR A 230 -1.59 -18.75 10.77
C TYR A 230 -0.72 -19.02 9.54
N THR A 231 0.27 -19.88 9.69
CA THR A 231 1.33 -20.14 8.70
C THR A 231 0.85 -20.59 7.32
N LEU A 232 -0.35 -21.15 7.21
CA LEU A 232 -0.93 -21.58 5.95
C LEU A 232 -1.87 -20.55 5.32
N SER A 233 -2.10 -19.42 6.00
CA SER A 233 -3.01 -18.36 5.57
C SER A 233 -2.32 -17.27 4.75
N GLY A 234 -2.72 -17.12 3.49
CA GLY A 234 -2.30 -16.02 2.60
C GLY A 234 -3.07 -14.72 2.85
N GLY A 235 -2.65 -13.61 2.22
CA GLY A 235 -3.37 -12.33 2.30
C GLY A 235 -4.58 -12.31 1.39
N ILE A 236 -4.35 -12.12 0.10
CA ILE A 236 -5.38 -12.12 -0.96
C ILE A 236 -5.03 -13.19 -1.99
N SER A 237 -6.00 -14.00 -2.42
CA SER A 237 -5.79 -14.91 -3.56
C SER A 237 -6.93 -14.92 -4.56
N PHE A 238 -6.55 -15.09 -5.82
CA PHE A 238 -7.43 -15.38 -6.95
C PHE A 238 -7.03 -16.72 -7.56
N LEU A 239 -7.93 -17.71 -7.48
CA LEU A 239 -7.77 -19.08 -8.00
C LEU A 239 -8.95 -19.43 -8.95
N PRO A 240 -9.12 -18.71 -10.06
CA PRO A 240 -10.29 -18.85 -10.91
C PRO A 240 -10.26 -20.14 -11.76
N THR A 241 -11.44 -20.76 -11.89
CA THR A 241 -11.75 -21.70 -13.00
C THR A 241 -12.44 -20.97 -14.17
N GLY A 242 -12.85 -19.72 -13.96
CA GLY A 242 -13.47 -18.84 -14.97
C GLY A 242 -12.60 -17.63 -15.32
N THR A 243 -13.22 -16.57 -15.83
CA THR A 243 -12.52 -15.31 -16.19
C THR A 243 -12.56 -14.31 -15.04
N ILE A 244 -11.61 -13.38 -15.06
CA ILE A 244 -11.59 -12.21 -14.17
C ILE A 244 -11.54 -10.96 -15.05
N PRO A 245 -12.70 -10.37 -15.43
CA PRO A 245 -12.73 -9.26 -16.37
C PRO A 245 -11.92 -8.05 -15.92
N TYR A 246 -12.06 -7.63 -14.66
CA TYR A 246 -11.24 -6.55 -14.10
C TYR A 246 -11.35 -6.50 -12.57
N VAL A 247 -10.20 -6.41 -11.89
CA VAL A 247 -10.11 -6.24 -10.42
C VAL A 247 -9.16 -5.10 -10.10
N ILE A 248 -9.59 -4.22 -9.19
CA ILE A 248 -8.75 -3.18 -8.60
C ILE A 248 -8.36 -3.61 -7.19
N ILE A 249 -7.06 -3.68 -6.91
CA ILE A 249 -6.49 -3.92 -5.59
C ILE A 249 -5.62 -2.71 -5.26
N GLU A 250 -6.11 -1.80 -4.41
CA GLU A 250 -5.36 -0.57 -4.14
C GLU A 250 -5.42 -0.03 -2.72
N ASN A 251 -4.39 0.71 -2.31
CA ASN A 251 -4.33 1.35 -0.99
C ASN A 251 -4.48 0.37 0.19
N ASN A 252 -4.20 -0.92 0.01
CA ASN A 252 -4.30 -1.91 1.08
C ASN A 252 -2.97 -2.06 1.82
N ILE A 253 -3.05 -2.44 3.10
CA ILE A 253 -1.91 -2.87 3.91
C ILE A 253 -2.01 -4.38 4.10
N ILE A 254 -1.06 -5.15 3.57
CA ILE A 254 -1.07 -6.62 3.59
C ILE A 254 0.21 -7.11 4.26
N LYS A 255 0.11 -7.64 5.48
CA LYS A 255 1.28 -8.01 6.28
C LYS A 255 1.15 -9.31 7.04
N LYS A 256 2.29 -9.95 7.34
CA LYS A 256 2.36 -11.14 8.20
C LYS A 256 1.48 -12.30 7.74
N ASN A 257 1.20 -12.40 6.44
CA ASN A 257 0.55 -13.57 5.85
C ASN A 257 1.60 -14.53 5.27
N ARG A 258 1.18 -15.73 4.88
CA ARG A 258 2.02 -16.70 4.17
C ARG A 258 2.58 -16.14 2.86
N TYR A 259 1.80 -15.32 2.17
CA TYR A 259 2.13 -14.53 0.98
C TYR A 259 1.20 -13.31 0.96
N GLY A 260 1.57 -12.25 0.24
CA GLY A 260 0.76 -11.04 0.14
C GLY A 260 -0.45 -11.24 -0.79
N ILE A 261 -0.21 -11.24 -2.09
CA ILE A 261 -1.21 -11.44 -3.15
C ILE A 261 -0.79 -12.63 -4.01
N ALA A 262 -1.70 -13.57 -4.29
CA ALA A 262 -1.45 -14.68 -5.21
C ALA A 262 -2.53 -14.77 -6.28
N ILE A 263 -2.14 -14.57 -7.54
CA ILE A 263 -3.02 -14.65 -8.71
C ILE A 263 -2.63 -15.88 -9.52
N ALA A 264 -3.61 -16.74 -9.77
CA ALA A 264 -3.44 -17.92 -10.59
C ALA A 264 -4.37 -17.92 -11.81
N GLY A 265 -4.08 -18.80 -12.77
CA GLY A 265 -4.92 -19.02 -13.95
C GLY A 265 -4.71 -17.96 -15.05
N GLY A 266 -5.49 -18.10 -16.13
CA GLY A 266 -5.43 -17.21 -17.29
C GLY A 266 -6.65 -16.28 -17.40
N ASN A 267 -6.72 -15.50 -18.48
CA ASN A 267 -7.84 -14.62 -18.83
C ASN A 267 -8.32 -13.74 -17.66
N SER A 268 -7.39 -12.96 -17.12
CA SER A 268 -7.63 -12.13 -15.96
C SER A 268 -6.96 -10.77 -16.09
N ASN A 269 -7.63 -9.72 -15.61
CA ASN A 269 -7.10 -8.37 -15.63
C ASN A 269 -7.07 -7.77 -14.22
N PHE A 270 -5.90 -7.25 -13.81
CA PHE A 270 -5.70 -6.66 -12.49
C PHE A 270 -5.03 -5.29 -12.58
N TYR A 271 -5.50 -4.38 -11.76
CA TYR A 271 -4.81 -3.12 -11.46
C TYR A 271 -4.42 -3.13 -9.98
N ILE A 272 -3.13 -3.32 -9.71
CA ILE A 272 -2.55 -3.45 -8.37
C ILE A 272 -1.76 -2.18 -8.08
N ASN A 273 -2.35 -1.29 -7.28
CA ASN A 273 -1.89 0.09 -7.16
C ASN A 273 -1.71 0.53 -5.71
N ASN A 274 -0.57 1.13 -5.37
CA ASN A 274 -0.37 1.80 -4.08
C ASN A 274 -0.67 0.94 -2.83
N ASN A 275 -0.37 -0.36 -2.87
CA ASN A 275 -0.47 -1.24 -1.71
C ASN A 275 0.85 -1.29 -0.93
N VAL A 276 0.77 -1.51 0.39
CA VAL A 276 1.92 -1.84 1.24
C VAL A 276 1.88 -3.34 1.53
N ILE A 277 2.78 -4.09 0.90
CA ILE A 277 2.88 -5.56 0.99
C ILE A 277 4.18 -5.91 1.71
N ASP A 278 4.07 -6.17 3.00
CA ASP A 278 5.22 -6.13 3.91
C ASP A 278 5.27 -7.35 4.82
N SER A 279 6.41 -8.03 4.86
CA SER A 279 6.68 -9.12 5.80
C SER A 279 5.68 -10.27 5.70
N ASN A 280 5.23 -10.62 4.49
CA ASN A 280 4.40 -11.79 4.25
C ASN A 280 5.27 -13.03 4.09
N ASN A 281 5.85 -13.48 5.20
CA ASN A 281 6.84 -14.55 5.26
C ASN A 281 6.60 -15.54 6.42
N ILE A 282 5.43 -15.52 7.06
CA ILE A 282 5.22 -16.24 8.34
C ILE A 282 5.32 -17.77 8.22
N GLN A 283 5.16 -18.33 7.03
CA GLN A 283 5.42 -19.76 6.81
C GLN A 283 6.92 -20.07 6.82
N GLY A 284 7.77 -19.14 6.38
CA GLY A 284 9.23 -19.28 6.37
C GLY A 284 9.81 -20.27 5.37
N ILE A 285 9.01 -20.83 4.45
CA ILE A 285 9.46 -21.84 3.48
C ILE A 285 9.33 -21.26 2.06
N PRO A 286 10.45 -20.83 1.43
CA PRO A 286 10.42 -20.15 0.12
C PRO A 286 9.75 -20.96 -1.01
N ALA A 287 9.86 -22.29 -0.98
CA ALA A 287 9.26 -23.17 -1.98
C ALA A 287 7.73 -23.32 -1.84
N GLN A 288 7.15 -22.87 -0.73
CA GLN A 288 5.73 -23.06 -0.41
C GLN A 288 4.97 -21.73 -0.31
N GLY A 289 5.65 -20.58 -0.38
CA GLY A 289 5.02 -19.27 -0.27
C GLY A 289 6.04 -18.17 -0.05
N GLY A 290 5.58 -17.06 0.51
CA GLY A 290 6.42 -15.93 0.91
C GLY A 290 6.59 -14.85 -0.14
N SER A 291 5.90 -14.94 -1.29
CA SER A 291 5.89 -13.84 -2.26
C SER A 291 5.08 -12.66 -1.74
N GLY A 292 5.58 -11.45 -1.96
CA GLY A 292 4.77 -10.24 -1.86
C GLY A 292 3.62 -10.31 -2.87
N ILE A 293 3.94 -10.47 -4.15
CA ILE A 293 2.96 -10.77 -5.20
C ILE A 293 3.41 -11.99 -6.00
N ASN A 294 2.52 -12.95 -6.21
CA ASN A 294 2.77 -14.09 -7.08
C ASN A 294 1.80 -14.10 -8.26
N PHE A 295 2.37 -14.15 -9.47
CA PHE A 295 1.66 -14.38 -10.73
C PHE A 295 1.98 -15.80 -11.21
N ASN A 296 0.98 -16.67 -11.25
CA ASN A 296 1.11 -18.05 -11.73
C ASN A 296 0.02 -18.35 -12.77
N GLY A 297 0.26 -17.99 -14.02
CA GLY A 297 -0.77 -18.01 -15.05
C GLY A 297 -0.23 -18.06 -16.46
N SER A 298 -1.08 -17.65 -17.40
CA SER A 298 -0.77 -17.60 -18.83
C SER A 298 -0.55 -16.17 -19.32
N ALA A 299 -0.13 -16.03 -20.58
CA ALA A 299 0.03 -14.73 -21.25
C ALA A 299 -1.26 -13.89 -21.37
N THR A 300 -2.41 -14.46 -21.05
CA THR A 300 -3.71 -13.76 -21.00
C THR A 300 -4.04 -13.20 -19.61
N GLN A 301 -3.12 -13.32 -18.66
CA GLN A 301 -3.14 -12.63 -17.38
C GLN A 301 -2.49 -11.24 -17.56
N ASN A 302 -3.31 -10.20 -17.69
CA ASN A 302 -2.86 -8.82 -17.88
C ASN A 302 -2.91 -8.09 -16.55
N SER A 303 -1.77 -7.87 -15.92
CA SER A 303 -1.71 -7.16 -14.63
C SER A 303 -0.86 -5.91 -14.76
N ILE A 304 -1.38 -4.77 -14.31
CA ILE A 304 -0.61 -3.55 -14.11
C ILE A 304 -0.27 -3.48 -12.62
N VAL A 305 1.01 -3.32 -12.31
CA VAL A 305 1.55 -3.24 -10.95
C VAL A 305 2.27 -1.90 -10.83
N THR A 306 1.71 -0.97 -10.07
CA THR A 306 2.22 0.40 -10.00
C THR A 306 2.16 0.97 -8.59
N ARG A 307 3.13 1.82 -8.22
CA ARG A 307 3.15 2.57 -6.94
C ARG A 307 3.12 1.70 -5.67
N ASN A 308 3.32 0.39 -5.75
CA ASN A 308 3.28 -0.48 -4.57
C ASN A 308 4.59 -0.42 -3.79
N THR A 309 4.51 -0.57 -2.47
CA THR A 309 5.67 -0.84 -1.60
C THR A 309 5.68 -2.32 -1.23
N ILE A 310 6.70 -3.07 -1.66
CA ILE A 310 6.84 -4.51 -1.50
C ILE A 310 8.18 -4.81 -0.84
N ARG A 311 8.18 -5.23 0.43
CA ARG A 311 9.42 -5.42 1.20
C ARG A 311 9.33 -6.49 2.29
N GLY A 312 10.47 -7.04 2.71
CA GLY A 312 10.57 -7.97 3.84
C GLY A 312 9.89 -9.33 3.62
N ASN A 313 9.44 -9.61 2.39
CA ASN A 313 8.87 -10.91 2.01
C ASN A 313 10.01 -11.90 1.67
N LEU A 314 9.72 -13.20 1.53
CA LEU A 314 10.73 -14.18 1.07
C LEU A 314 11.09 -13.98 -0.41
N TRP A 315 10.11 -13.51 -1.18
CA TRP A 315 10.23 -13.08 -2.57
C TRP A 315 9.46 -11.78 -2.74
N GLY A 316 9.96 -10.82 -3.53
CA GLY A 316 9.23 -9.58 -3.80
C GLY A 316 8.05 -9.88 -4.73
N ILE A 317 8.35 -10.07 -6.01
CA ILE A 317 7.39 -10.53 -7.01
C ILE A 317 7.90 -11.82 -7.67
N THR A 318 7.06 -12.85 -7.74
CA THR A 318 7.34 -14.10 -8.48
C THR A 318 6.42 -14.20 -9.69
N ILE A 319 7.00 -14.42 -10.87
CA ILE A 319 6.27 -14.57 -12.14
C ILE A 319 6.54 -15.97 -12.68
N GLN A 320 5.48 -16.71 -12.97
CA GLN A 320 5.54 -18.12 -13.36
C GLN A 320 4.59 -18.41 -14.53
N GLY A 321 4.82 -19.54 -15.21
CA GLY A 321 4.07 -19.95 -16.39
C GLY A 321 4.41 -19.06 -17.58
N THR A 322 3.40 -18.41 -18.17
CA THR A 322 3.58 -17.41 -19.24
C THR A 322 2.94 -16.07 -18.87
N ALA A 323 2.70 -15.82 -17.58
CA ALA A 323 2.20 -14.54 -17.10
C ALA A 323 3.18 -13.40 -17.42
N LYS A 324 2.65 -12.22 -17.76
CA LYS A 324 3.46 -11.05 -18.16
C LYS A 324 2.94 -9.76 -17.52
N PRO A 325 3.04 -9.62 -16.18
CA PRO A 325 2.65 -8.37 -15.54
C PRO A 325 3.48 -7.20 -16.08
N ASN A 326 2.84 -6.06 -16.28
CA ASN A 326 3.50 -4.79 -16.55
C ASN A 326 3.75 -4.08 -15.20
N MET A 327 5.01 -3.95 -14.84
CA MET A 327 5.47 -3.26 -13.64
C MET A 327 6.08 -1.89 -13.98
N GLY A 328 6.02 -1.43 -15.22
CA GLY A 328 6.61 -0.16 -15.63
C GLY A 328 6.86 -0.06 -17.12
N ASN A 329 6.09 0.78 -17.81
CA ASN A 329 6.29 1.15 -19.20
C ASN A 329 6.22 2.66 -19.38
N ILE A 330 7.36 3.32 -19.54
CA ILE A 330 7.43 4.78 -19.76
C ILE A 330 7.51 5.15 -21.25
N SER A 331 7.46 4.17 -22.14
CA SER A 331 7.56 4.36 -23.59
C SER A 331 6.21 4.61 -24.28
N ASN A 332 5.10 4.42 -23.56
CA ASN A 332 3.75 4.67 -24.05
C ASN A 332 3.16 5.95 -23.42
N ALA A 333 1.95 6.32 -23.85
CA ALA A 333 1.23 7.48 -23.32
C ALA A 333 0.38 7.19 -22.06
N ASP A 334 0.28 5.92 -21.65
CA ASP A 334 -0.49 5.53 -20.48
C ASP A 334 0.30 5.91 -19.22
N THR A 335 -0.33 6.65 -18.31
CA THR A 335 0.31 7.11 -17.07
C THR A 335 -0.04 6.23 -15.87
N THR A 336 -0.88 5.21 -16.10
CA THR A 336 -1.34 4.27 -15.08
C THR A 336 -0.40 3.07 -14.94
N ASP A 337 0.48 2.80 -15.92
CA ASP A 337 1.39 1.65 -15.95
C ASP A 337 2.89 2.01 -15.90
N ILE A 338 3.23 3.25 -15.51
CA ILE A 338 4.59 3.81 -15.49
C ILE A 338 5.50 3.29 -14.36
N GLY A 339 5.11 2.22 -13.67
CA GLY A 339 5.88 1.63 -12.58
C GLY A 339 5.72 2.38 -11.27
N LEU A 340 6.78 3.04 -10.78
CA LEU A 340 6.82 3.73 -9.48
C LEU A 340 6.72 2.82 -8.25
N ASN A 341 6.91 1.50 -8.41
CA ASN A 341 6.95 0.58 -7.30
C ASN A 341 8.26 0.74 -6.51
N GLU A 342 8.19 0.46 -5.21
CA GLU A 342 9.33 0.26 -4.32
C GLU A 342 9.39 -1.21 -3.96
N ILE A 343 10.34 -1.95 -4.52
CA ILE A 343 10.45 -3.40 -4.37
C ILE A 343 11.86 -3.69 -3.85
N TYR A 344 12.01 -3.84 -2.53
CA TYR A 344 13.33 -3.94 -1.92
C TYR A 344 13.35 -4.81 -0.67
N GLY A 345 14.51 -5.40 -0.39
CA GLY A 345 14.74 -6.15 0.84
C GLY A 345 13.84 -7.39 0.95
N ASN A 346 13.41 -7.94 -0.18
CA ASN A 346 12.72 -9.23 -0.22
C ASN A 346 13.77 -10.31 -0.48
N GLY A 347 13.83 -11.33 0.37
CA GLY A 347 14.94 -12.27 0.27
C GLY A 347 14.76 -13.53 1.08
N ASN A 348 15.49 -14.54 0.66
CA ASN A 348 15.54 -15.82 1.31
C ASN A 348 16.93 -16.45 1.13
N SER A 349 17.31 -17.34 2.03
CA SER A 349 18.59 -18.06 1.96
C SER A 349 19.82 -17.14 1.83
N GLY A 350 19.76 -15.95 2.44
CA GLY A 350 20.84 -14.96 2.39
C GLY A 350 20.96 -14.17 1.07
N LYS A 351 20.00 -14.31 0.15
CA LYS A 351 19.96 -13.58 -1.13
C LYS A 351 18.72 -12.72 -1.24
N ILE A 352 18.81 -11.63 -2.02
CA ILE A 352 17.70 -10.76 -2.37
C ILE A 352 17.07 -11.24 -3.68
N PHE A 353 15.73 -11.27 -3.70
CA PHE A 353 14.90 -11.63 -4.83
C PHE A 353 13.71 -10.67 -4.88
N ASP A 354 13.99 -9.42 -5.22
CA ASP A 354 12.95 -8.39 -5.35
C ASP A 354 12.04 -8.69 -6.56
N LEU A 355 12.60 -9.25 -7.63
CA LEU A 355 11.83 -9.83 -8.73
C LEU A 355 12.44 -11.17 -9.16
N PHE A 356 11.58 -12.18 -9.33
CA PHE A 356 11.94 -13.47 -9.86
C PHE A 356 11.09 -13.79 -11.09
N ASN A 357 11.63 -13.54 -12.29
CA ASN A 357 10.98 -13.88 -13.54
C ASN A 357 11.29 -15.32 -13.95
N ASN A 358 10.41 -16.26 -13.60
CA ASN A 358 10.52 -17.67 -14.00
C ASN A 358 9.74 -17.98 -15.28
N THR A 359 9.69 -17.04 -16.21
CA THR A 359 9.00 -17.20 -17.50
C THR A 359 9.98 -16.97 -18.65
N VAL A 360 9.66 -17.49 -19.83
CA VAL A 360 10.42 -17.24 -21.07
C VAL A 360 10.19 -15.84 -21.63
N ASP A 361 9.21 -15.12 -21.08
CA ASP A 361 8.70 -13.89 -21.62
C ASP A 361 9.36 -12.67 -20.99
N SER A 362 9.54 -11.63 -21.81
CA SER A 362 10.13 -10.38 -21.33
C SER A 362 9.12 -9.58 -20.53
N ILE A 363 9.60 -8.92 -19.49
CA ILE A 363 8.79 -8.24 -18.49
C ILE A 363 9.16 -6.76 -18.45
N LYS A 364 8.16 -5.89 -18.57
CA LYS A 364 8.32 -4.43 -18.42
C LYS A 364 8.33 -4.06 -16.94
N ALA A 365 9.38 -3.38 -16.48
CA ALA A 365 9.60 -3.05 -15.08
C ALA A 365 10.38 -1.73 -14.89
N GLU A 366 10.24 -0.80 -15.82
CA GLU A 366 10.94 0.48 -15.83
C GLU A 366 10.46 1.39 -14.68
N ASN A 367 11.28 2.37 -14.29
CA ASN A 367 10.90 3.44 -13.37
C ASN A 367 10.45 2.93 -11.97
N ASN A 368 11.09 1.86 -11.49
CA ASN A 368 10.91 1.31 -10.14
C ASN A 368 12.17 1.51 -9.27
N PHE A 369 11.97 1.54 -7.95
CA PHE A 369 13.05 1.56 -6.96
C PHE A 369 13.27 0.17 -6.38
N TRP A 370 14.50 -0.35 -6.52
CA TRP A 370 14.86 -1.73 -6.18
C TRP A 370 15.75 -1.82 -4.93
N GLY A 371 15.75 -0.79 -4.09
CA GLY A 371 16.62 -0.69 -2.91
C GLY A 371 18.00 -0.08 -3.18
N SER A 372 18.33 0.21 -4.43
CA SER A 372 19.58 0.88 -4.86
C SER A 372 19.33 1.72 -6.11
N GLY A 373 20.11 2.79 -6.29
CA GLY A 373 20.18 3.58 -7.52
C GLY A 373 21.32 3.18 -8.46
N ASN A 374 22.10 2.17 -8.08
CA ASN A 374 23.17 1.60 -8.90
C ASN A 374 22.64 0.37 -9.67
N ALA A 375 22.71 0.42 -11.00
CA ALA A 375 22.17 -0.62 -11.87
C ALA A 375 22.79 -2.01 -11.62
N ASP A 376 24.11 -2.10 -11.38
CA ASP A 376 24.77 -3.37 -11.13
C ASP A 376 24.28 -4.02 -9.81
N THR A 377 24.01 -3.20 -8.79
CA THR A 377 23.40 -3.69 -7.54
C THR A 377 21.98 -4.19 -7.79
N VAL A 378 21.19 -3.42 -8.54
CA VAL A 378 19.80 -3.78 -8.88
C VAL A 378 19.72 -5.07 -9.69
N GLU A 379 20.64 -5.30 -10.63
CA GLU A 379 20.74 -6.55 -11.39
C GLU A 379 20.82 -7.76 -10.44
N THR A 380 21.58 -7.66 -9.34
CA THR A 380 21.70 -8.78 -8.37
C THR A 380 20.41 -9.07 -7.58
N HIS A 381 19.41 -8.18 -7.62
CA HIS A 381 18.12 -8.34 -6.95
C HIS A 381 17.03 -8.92 -7.88
N ILE A 382 17.29 -8.98 -9.19
CA ILE A 382 16.35 -9.38 -10.24
C ILE A 382 16.85 -10.67 -10.88
N PHE A 383 16.12 -11.76 -10.67
CA PHE A 383 16.42 -13.03 -11.34
C PHE A 383 15.69 -13.13 -12.68
N HIS A 384 16.43 -13.24 -13.78
CA HIS A 384 15.89 -13.23 -15.14
C HIS A 384 16.87 -13.83 -16.18
N LYS A 385 16.79 -13.38 -17.45
CA LYS A 385 17.60 -13.87 -18.56
C LYS A 385 19.12 -13.88 -18.30
N THR A 386 19.64 -12.91 -17.55
CA THR A 386 21.07 -12.84 -17.21
C THR A 386 21.50 -14.04 -16.36
N ASP A 387 20.66 -14.47 -15.41
CA ASP A 387 20.91 -15.63 -14.56
C ASP A 387 20.67 -16.96 -15.29
N SER A 388 19.74 -16.96 -16.24
CA SER A 388 19.35 -18.16 -16.99
C SER A 388 18.89 -17.80 -18.40
N THR A 389 19.64 -18.25 -19.40
CA THR A 389 19.46 -17.87 -20.82
C THR A 389 18.13 -18.30 -21.44
N VAL A 390 17.40 -19.23 -20.80
CA VAL A 390 16.08 -19.70 -21.23
C VAL A 390 14.94 -18.77 -20.77
N LEU A 391 15.21 -17.86 -19.83
CA LEU A 391 14.22 -16.94 -19.28
C LEU A 391 14.16 -15.65 -20.09
N GLY A 392 13.05 -14.93 -19.91
CA GLY A 392 12.82 -13.65 -20.54
C GLY A 392 13.56 -12.51 -19.85
N PHE A 393 13.88 -11.47 -20.62
CA PHE A 393 14.55 -10.29 -20.12
C PHE A 393 13.61 -9.46 -19.25
N VAL A 394 14.13 -8.87 -18.18
CA VAL A 394 13.38 -7.89 -17.39
C VAL A 394 13.93 -6.52 -17.77
N ASP A 395 13.07 -5.70 -18.33
CA ASP A 395 13.39 -4.34 -18.75
C ASP A 395 13.11 -3.39 -17.58
N TYR A 396 14.09 -3.28 -16.68
CA TYR A 396 13.96 -2.54 -15.42
C TYR A 396 14.60 -1.14 -15.44
N LEU A 397 15.26 -0.78 -16.55
CA LEU A 397 15.88 0.53 -16.73
C LEU A 397 14.98 1.45 -17.57
N PRO A 398 14.90 2.75 -17.25
CA PRO A 398 15.67 3.45 -16.23
C PRO A 398 15.18 3.14 -14.80
N LEU A 399 16.11 3.17 -13.84
CA LEU A 399 15.75 3.12 -12.42
C LEU A 399 14.98 4.39 -12.01
N ARG A 400 14.10 4.24 -11.02
CA ARG A 400 13.41 5.38 -10.40
C ARG A 400 14.44 6.30 -9.75
N SER A 401 14.39 7.59 -10.06
CA SER A 401 15.27 8.62 -9.48
C SER A 401 14.45 9.78 -8.91
N ALA A 402 14.96 10.39 -7.84
CA ALA A 402 14.50 11.70 -7.36
C ALA A 402 15.14 12.78 -8.23
N LYS A 403 14.40 13.84 -8.56
CA LYS A 403 14.89 14.92 -9.44
C LYS A 403 14.67 16.28 -8.82
N LEU A 404 15.64 17.17 -9.00
CA LEU A 404 15.61 18.56 -8.55
C LEU A 404 15.95 19.49 -9.71
N ASN A 405 15.11 20.49 -9.94
CA ASN A 405 15.49 21.72 -10.64
C ASN A 405 15.88 22.74 -9.58
N LEU A 406 17.18 23.01 -9.46
CA LEU A 406 17.72 23.99 -8.54
C LEU A 406 18.06 25.26 -9.31
N LYS A 407 17.45 26.37 -8.93
CA LYS A 407 17.83 27.70 -9.37
C LYS A 407 18.81 28.31 -8.37
N ILE A 408 20.03 28.60 -8.82
CA ILE A 408 21.13 29.05 -7.97
C ILE A 408 22.08 29.95 -8.76
N LEU A 409 22.71 30.89 -8.04
CA LEU A 409 23.67 31.85 -8.60
C LEU A 409 24.91 31.91 -7.70
N MET A 410 26.09 31.83 -8.29
CA MET A 410 27.36 32.11 -7.61
C MET A 410 27.59 33.62 -7.65
N GLU A 411 27.77 34.25 -6.48
CA GLU A 411 27.83 35.71 -6.33
C GLU A 411 28.80 36.37 -7.32
N ALA A 412 30.03 35.86 -7.41
CA ALA A 412 31.06 36.45 -8.24
C ALA A 412 30.79 36.30 -9.74
N MET A 413 30.23 35.17 -10.16
CA MET A 413 29.91 34.87 -11.56
C MET A 413 28.61 35.51 -12.07
N TYR A 414 27.77 36.05 -11.19
CA TYR A 414 26.50 36.66 -11.58
C TYR A 414 26.69 38.13 -11.96
N ASP A 415 26.44 38.46 -13.23
CA ASP A 415 26.34 39.84 -13.71
C ASP A 415 24.88 40.30 -13.61
N ASN A 416 24.62 41.18 -12.62
CA ASN A 416 23.29 41.70 -12.36
C ASN A 416 22.86 42.80 -13.35
N SER A 417 23.78 43.36 -14.13
CA SER A 417 23.46 44.35 -15.17
C SER A 417 22.92 43.67 -16.42
N LEU A 418 23.44 42.49 -16.74
CA LEU A 418 23.03 41.67 -17.88
C LEU A 418 22.02 40.57 -17.51
N ASP A 419 21.79 40.32 -16.21
CA ASP A 419 21.03 39.19 -15.67
C ASP A 419 21.48 37.86 -16.28
N ILE A 420 22.80 37.59 -16.20
CA ILE A 420 23.44 36.39 -16.77
C ILE A 420 24.56 35.88 -15.85
N LEU A 421 24.88 34.58 -15.92
CA LEU A 421 26.13 34.03 -15.39
C LEU A 421 27.26 34.13 -16.42
N THR A 422 28.48 34.50 -16.00
CA THR A 422 29.67 34.63 -16.86
C THR A 422 29.91 33.39 -17.73
N ARG A 423 29.74 32.19 -17.15
CA ARG A 423 29.80 30.93 -17.88
C ARG A 423 28.89 29.87 -17.27
N LYS A 424 28.64 28.82 -18.05
CA LYS A 424 27.99 27.59 -17.59
C LYS A 424 29.00 26.77 -16.78
N ASP A 425 28.69 26.50 -15.52
CA ASP A 425 29.57 25.71 -14.65
C ASP A 425 28.84 24.70 -13.77
N THR A 426 29.60 23.74 -13.22
CA THR A 426 29.06 22.56 -12.53
C THR A 426 28.92 22.79 -11.04
N VAL A 427 27.69 22.69 -10.54
CA VAL A 427 27.39 22.62 -9.11
C VAL A 427 27.24 21.15 -8.71
N THR A 428 27.74 20.80 -7.53
CA THR A 428 27.45 19.53 -6.87
C THR A 428 26.40 19.75 -5.80
N VAL A 429 25.33 18.97 -5.82
CA VAL A 429 24.27 19.02 -4.81
C VAL A 429 24.24 17.71 -4.03
N TYR A 430 24.13 17.80 -2.72
CA TYR A 430 23.93 16.67 -1.82
C TYR A 430 22.53 16.74 -1.21
N LEU A 431 21.90 15.57 -1.06
CA LEU A 431 20.74 15.41 -0.21
C LEU A 431 21.19 14.86 1.15
N ARG A 432 20.91 15.61 2.22
CA ARG A 432 21.23 15.21 3.59
C ARG A 432 19.97 14.98 4.40
N GLU A 433 19.98 14.00 5.30
CA GLU A 433 18.89 13.81 6.26
C GLU A 433 18.59 15.10 7.04
N THR A 434 17.36 15.26 7.51
CA THR A 434 16.93 16.41 8.32
C THR A 434 17.21 16.24 9.82
N SER A 435 17.74 15.10 10.24
CA SER A 435 18.12 14.79 11.62
C SER A 435 19.63 14.55 11.72
N ALA A 436 20.24 15.02 12.83
CA ALA A 436 21.63 14.73 13.14
C ALA A 436 21.90 13.20 13.11
N PRO A 437 23.01 12.74 12.50
CA PRO A 437 24.18 13.51 12.06
C PRO A 437 24.12 14.05 10.61
N TYR A 438 22.92 14.23 10.05
CA TYR A 438 22.69 14.81 8.71
C TYR A 438 23.46 14.06 7.61
N VAL A 439 23.35 12.73 7.64
CA VAL A 439 24.06 11.82 6.75
C VAL A 439 23.69 12.16 5.30
N VAL A 440 24.70 12.21 4.43
CA VAL A 440 24.50 12.32 2.98
C VAL A 440 23.80 11.06 2.50
N LYS A 441 22.62 11.21 1.91
CA LYS A 441 21.88 10.10 1.28
C LYS A 441 22.21 9.93 -0.17
N ASP A 442 22.40 11.04 -0.89
CA ASP A 442 22.75 11.00 -2.30
C ASP A 442 23.42 12.29 -2.73
N SER A 443 24.01 12.27 -3.93
CA SER A 443 24.59 13.44 -4.55
C SER A 443 24.40 13.42 -6.05
N ALA A 444 24.34 14.60 -6.66
CA ALA A 444 24.24 14.77 -8.09
C ALA A 444 25.05 15.99 -8.53
N LYS A 445 25.53 15.97 -9.77
CA LYS A 445 26.17 17.11 -10.41
C LYS A 445 25.35 17.57 -11.60
N SER A 446 25.26 18.88 -11.79
CA SER A 446 24.62 19.46 -12.97
C SER A 446 25.23 20.82 -13.28
N ALA A 447 25.25 21.17 -14.56
CA ALA A 447 25.70 22.47 -14.99
C ALA A 447 24.54 23.47 -14.93
N ILE A 448 24.80 24.66 -14.40
CA ILE A 448 23.80 25.72 -14.26
C ILE A 448 23.69 26.49 -15.57
N ASP A 449 22.48 26.60 -16.11
CA ASP A 449 22.21 27.37 -17.31
C ASP A 449 22.40 28.88 -17.05
N THR A 450 23.04 29.59 -17.99
CA THR A 450 23.49 30.97 -17.75
C THR A 450 22.38 32.01 -17.74
N LEU A 451 21.21 31.69 -18.30
CA LEU A 451 20.07 32.62 -18.42
C LEU A 451 18.93 32.23 -17.47
N SER A 452 18.59 30.94 -17.41
CA SER A 452 17.55 30.45 -16.51
C SER A 452 18.06 30.20 -15.10
N PHE A 453 19.37 30.23 -14.87
CA PHE A 453 20.03 29.97 -13.58
C PHE A 453 19.71 28.60 -12.97
N THR A 454 19.19 27.67 -13.80
CA THR A 454 18.65 26.39 -13.33
C THR A 454 19.55 25.25 -13.76
N GLY A 455 19.83 24.33 -12.85
CA GLY A 455 20.40 23.01 -13.13
C GLY A 455 19.41 21.90 -12.77
N THR A 456 19.36 20.84 -13.57
CA THR A 456 18.57 19.64 -13.28
C THR A 456 19.46 18.53 -12.71
N PHE A 457 19.17 18.09 -11.49
CA PHE A 457 19.93 17.13 -10.71
C PHE A 457 19.13 15.84 -10.55
N ASN A 458 19.74 14.71 -10.90
CA ASN A 458 19.13 13.38 -10.79
C ASN A 458 19.80 12.60 -9.65
N PHE A 459 19.04 12.30 -8.61
CA PHE A 459 19.44 11.52 -7.43
C PHE A 459 18.93 10.09 -7.60
N THR A 460 19.83 9.16 -7.92
CA THR A 460 19.47 7.77 -8.21
C THR A 460 19.24 6.94 -6.96
N ASN A 461 19.87 7.29 -5.83
CA ASN A 461 19.87 6.51 -4.59
C ASN A 461 18.94 7.08 -3.51
N ALA A 462 18.50 8.34 -3.64
CA ALA A 462 17.64 8.97 -2.64
C ALA A 462 16.22 8.37 -2.63
N PRO A 463 15.77 7.75 -1.50
CA PRO A 463 14.38 7.35 -1.36
C PRO A 463 13.49 8.58 -1.13
N SER A 464 12.17 8.41 -1.23
CA SER A 464 11.23 9.49 -0.88
C SER A 464 11.42 9.91 0.58
N GLY A 465 11.44 11.21 0.85
CA GLY A 465 11.73 11.73 2.19
C GLY A 465 11.96 13.23 2.21
N GLN A 466 12.16 13.76 3.42
CA GLN A 466 12.53 15.16 3.65
C GLN A 466 14.06 15.27 3.74
N TYR A 467 14.67 16.12 2.91
CA TYR A 467 16.12 16.31 2.86
C TYR A 467 16.50 17.79 2.83
N TYR A 468 17.64 18.13 3.44
CA TYR A 468 18.32 19.37 3.11
C TYR A 468 18.98 19.24 1.74
N ILE A 469 18.81 20.27 0.90
CA ILE A 469 19.53 20.43 -0.36
C ILE A 469 20.80 21.22 -0.05
N VAL A 470 21.97 20.62 -0.28
CA VAL A 470 23.26 21.26 0.00
C VAL A 470 24.02 21.48 -1.29
N ALA A 471 24.15 22.73 -1.71
CA ALA A 471 24.82 23.12 -2.93
C ALA A 471 26.29 23.47 -2.67
N ARG A 472 27.18 22.99 -3.54
CA ARG A 472 28.61 23.27 -3.54
C ARG A 472 29.10 23.58 -4.95
N HIS A 473 29.81 24.69 -5.07
CA HIS A 473 30.61 25.06 -6.22
C HIS A 473 32.07 25.21 -5.77
N PHE A 474 33.03 25.07 -6.68
CA PHE A 474 34.45 24.92 -6.32
C PHE A 474 35.12 26.20 -5.78
N ASN A 475 34.44 27.34 -5.86
CA ASN A 475 34.90 28.64 -5.35
C ASN A 475 33.84 29.35 -4.48
N THR A 476 32.90 28.59 -3.92
CA THR A 476 31.85 29.11 -3.03
C THR A 476 31.82 28.34 -1.73
N ILE A 477 31.27 28.97 -0.69
CA ILE A 477 30.91 28.22 0.51
C ILE A 477 29.83 27.17 0.20
N GLU A 478 29.82 26.11 1.00
CA GLU A 478 28.68 25.19 1.03
C GLU A 478 27.42 25.92 1.53
N THR A 479 26.32 25.84 0.79
CA THR A 479 25.04 26.48 1.17
C THR A 479 23.93 25.45 1.31
N TRP A 480 23.21 25.49 2.44
CA TRP A 480 22.11 24.58 2.75
C TRP A 480 20.76 25.26 2.48
N SER A 481 19.78 24.50 1.99
CA SER A 481 18.39 24.95 1.87
C SER A 481 17.80 25.37 3.22
N LYS A 482 16.70 26.13 3.16
CA LYS A 482 15.95 26.60 4.33
C LYS A 482 15.67 25.49 5.37
N ALA A 483 15.48 25.93 6.62
CA ALA A 483 15.17 25.05 7.74
C ALA A 483 13.95 24.14 7.47
N GLY A 484 14.03 22.88 7.91
CA GLY A 484 12.98 21.88 7.73
C GLY A 484 13.15 20.96 6.51
N GLY A 485 14.05 21.30 5.59
CA GLY A 485 14.31 20.53 4.38
C GLY A 485 13.17 20.59 3.36
N GLU A 486 13.35 19.88 2.25
CA GLU A 486 12.40 19.77 1.15
C GLU A 486 11.97 18.32 0.94
N SER A 487 10.71 18.14 0.55
CA SER A 487 10.12 16.83 0.32
C SER A 487 10.47 16.33 -1.07
N PHE A 488 11.31 15.32 -1.16
CA PHE A 488 11.59 14.58 -2.37
C PHE A 488 10.68 13.36 -2.47
N VAL A 489 10.08 13.19 -3.63
CA VAL A 489 9.36 11.96 -3.99
C VAL A 489 10.16 11.29 -5.09
N SER A 490 10.77 10.15 -4.79
CA SER A 490 11.52 9.37 -5.78
C SER A 490 10.54 8.87 -6.85
N GLY A 491 10.83 9.15 -8.13
CA GLY A 491 9.90 8.90 -9.25
C GLY A 491 8.66 9.80 -9.31
N GLY A 492 8.54 10.77 -8.40
CA GLY A 492 7.50 11.79 -8.44
C GLY A 492 7.81 12.91 -9.44
N ASN A 493 7.03 13.98 -9.37
CA ASN A 493 7.32 15.21 -10.10
C ASN A 493 8.69 15.77 -9.70
N ILE A 494 9.36 16.43 -10.64
CA ILE A 494 10.63 17.12 -10.38
C ILE A 494 10.40 18.21 -9.33
N LEU A 495 11.11 18.15 -8.20
CA LEU A 495 11.09 19.21 -7.21
C LEU A 495 11.75 20.46 -7.82
N SER A 496 11.13 21.63 -7.68
CA SER A 496 11.75 22.90 -8.08
C SER A 496 12.09 23.72 -6.83
N TYR A 497 13.34 24.13 -6.70
CA TYR A 497 13.82 24.93 -5.58
C TYR A 497 14.56 26.17 -6.09
N ASP A 498 14.15 27.36 -5.64
CA ASP A 498 14.72 28.63 -6.09
C ASP A 498 15.42 29.37 -4.95
N MET A 499 16.75 29.19 -4.85
CA MET A 499 17.58 29.90 -3.87
C MET A 499 17.71 31.40 -4.18
N THR A 500 17.37 31.84 -5.39
CA THR A 500 17.54 33.24 -5.82
C THR A 500 16.38 34.14 -5.40
N SER A 501 15.29 33.55 -4.91
CA SER A 501 14.01 34.23 -4.66
C SER A 501 13.94 35.03 -3.35
N SER A 502 14.59 34.55 -2.28
CA SER A 502 14.59 35.17 -0.97
C SER A 502 15.80 34.71 -0.17
N VAL A 503 16.33 35.57 0.70
CA VAL A 503 17.38 35.19 1.67
C VAL A 503 16.96 33.99 2.53
N SER A 504 15.66 33.87 2.83
CA SER A 504 15.11 32.79 3.65
C SER A 504 15.12 31.41 2.98
N GLN A 505 15.59 31.30 1.74
CA GLN A 505 15.78 30.03 1.04
C GLN A 505 17.11 29.35 1.43
N ALA A 506 17.98 30.01 2.19
CA ALA A 506 19.12 29.34 2.81
C ALA A 506 18.91 29.18 4.31
N TYR A 507 19.47 28.12 4.87
CA TYR A 507 19.57 27.96 6.30
C TYR A 507 20.30 29.16 6.91
N GLY A 508 19.78 29.70 8.02
CA GLY A 508 20.35 30.90 8.65
C GLY A 508 20.31 32.17 7.81
N SER A 509 19.53 32.21 6.72
CA SER A 509 19.51 33.35 5.78
C SER A 509 20.89 33.65 5.17
N ASN A 510 21.66 32.59 4.88
CA ASN A 510 23.05 32.71 4.42
C ASN A 510 23.19 32.92 2.90
N LEU A 511 22.63 34.03 2.39
CA LEU A 511 22.70 34.40 0.96
C LEU A 511 22.99 35.89 0.78
N LYS A 512 23.73 36.23 -0.27
CA LYS A 512 24.02 37.61 -0.67
C LYS A 512 22.93 38.14 -1.60
N LEU A 513 22.35 39.30 -1.29
CA LEU A 513 21.58 40.04 -2.29
C LEU A 513 22.52 40.79 -3.26
N LYS A 514 22.42 40.49 -4.55
CA LYS A 514 23.13 41.18 -5.64
C LYS A 514 22.10 41.63 -6.69
N GLY A 515 21.87 42.94 -6.79
CA GLY A 515 20.75 43.49 -7.56
C GLY A 515 19.40 43.04 -6.98
N THR A 516 18.62 42.30 -7.76
CA THR A 516 17.28 41.79 -7.36
C THR A 516 17.28 40.31 -6.98
N ARG A 517 18.43 39.62 -7.05
CA ARG A 517 18.55 38.18 -6.83
C ARG A 517 19.47 37.84 -5.67
N TYR A 518 19.15 36.74 -5.01
CA TYR A 518 20.02 36.16 -3.98
C TYR A 518 21.02 35.17 -4.59
N CYS A 519 22.26 35.24 -4.14
CA CYS A 519 23.39 34.43 -4.60
C CYS A 519 24.05 33.71 -3.42
N ILE A 520 24.68 32.55 -3.70
CA ILE A 520 25.59 31.92 -2.74
C ILE A 520 26.92 32.66 -2.75
N TYR A 521 27.50 32.83 -1.56
CA TYR A 521 28.74 33.58 -1.40
C TYR A 521 29.92 32.89 -2.07
N SER A 522 30.72 33.66 -2.81
CA SER A 522 31.96 33.20 -3.43
C SER A 522 33.18 33.51 -2.54
N GLY A 523 34.30 32.84 -2.77
CA GLY A 523 35.57 33.13 -2.10
C GLY A 523 36.12 32.03 -1.18
N ASP A 524 35.43 30.90 -1.01
CA ASP A 524 35.96 29.74 -0.29
C ASP A 524 36.72 28.86 -1.30
N VAL A 525 37.98 29.20 -1.55
CA VAL A 525 38.82 28.61 -2.60
C VAL A 525 39.55 27.37 -2.11
N ASP A 526 39.82 27.27 -0.80
CA ASP A 526 40.40 26.07 -0.18
C ASP A 526 39.33 25.03 0.25
N GLN A 527 38.05 25.39 0.14
CA GLN A 527 36.88 24.56 0.47
C GLN A 527 36.81 24.16 1.95
N ASN A 528 37.31 25.02 2.85
CA ASN A 528 37.28 24.84 4.29
C ASN A 528 35.95 25.29 4.96
N LYS A 529 35.00 25.81 4.16
CA LYS A 529 33.66 26.29 4.55
C LYS A 529 33.62 27.69 5.15
N ILE A 530 34.72 28.43 5.12
CA ILE A 530 34.85 29.80 5.61
C ILE A 530 35.56 30.59 4.50
N VAL A 531 35.24 31.87 4.35
CA VAL A 531 36.03 32.79 3.53
C VAL A 531 36.90 33.60 4.48
N ASP A 532 38.20 33.34 4.52
CA ASP A 532 39.11 34.04 5.43
C ASP A 532 40.50 34.35 4.84
N ALA A 533 41.48 34.58 5.71
CA ALA A 533 42.84 34.92 5.32
C ALA A 533 43.58 33.78 4.60
N SER A 534 43.21 32.51 4.77
CA SER A 534 43.79 31.39 4.01
C SER A 534 43.39 31.46 2.55
N ASP A 535 42.12 31.76 2.26
CA ASP A 535 41.63 31.97 0.90
C ASP A 535 42.31 33.16 0.23
N LEU A 536 42.42 34.28 0.95
CA LEU A 536 43.11 35.49 0.48
C LEU A 536 44.59 35.22 0.18
N SER A 537 45.25 34.41 1.01
CA SER A 537 46.65 34.04 0.77
C SER A 537 46.81 33.22 -0.51
N LEU A 538 45.85 32.36 -0.86
CA LEU A 538 45.85 31.61 -2.11
C LEU A 538 45.61 32.53 -3.31
N MET A 539 44.63 33.42 -3.21
CA MET A 539 44.34 34.45 -4.20
C MET A 539 45.55 35.33 -4.49
N ASP A 540 46.18 35.90 -3.46
CA ASP A 540 47.35 36.79 -3.60
C ASP A 540 48.51 36.09 -4.30
N ASN A 541 48.76 34.82 -3.97
CA ASN A 541 49.78 34.03 -4.66
C ASN A 541 49.45 33.89 -6.16
N ASP A 542 48.20 33.56 -6.48
CA ASP A 542 47.75 33.36 -7.86
C ASP A 542 47.79 34.66 -8.69
N ILE A 543 47.48 35.81 -8.09
CA ILE A 543 47.64 37.14 -8.69
C ILE A 543 49.11 37.45 -8.97
N ILE A 544 50.02 37.18 -8.01
CA ILE A 544 51.47 37.40 -8.18
C ILE A 544 52.03 36.56 -9.33
N PHE A 545 51.52 35.34 -9.50
CA PHE A 545 51.93 34.46 -10.61
C PHE A 545 51.19 34.75 -11.92
N GLY A 546 50.21 35.66 -11.93
CA GLY A 546 49.44 36.04 -13.11
C GLY A 546 48.70 34.87 -13.73
N LEU A 547 48.04 34.06 -12.89
CA LEU A 547 47.35 32.87 -13.38
C LEU A 547 46.21 33.22 -14.33
N THR A 548 46.14 32.49 -15.43
CA THR A 548 45.09 32.58 -16.45
C THR A 548 44.67 31.18 -16.87
N GLY A 549 43.40 30.99 -17.19
CA GLY A 549 42.88 29.67 -17.54
C GLY A 549 41.39 29.52 -17.23
N ASP A 550 40.88 28.31 -17.48
CA ASP A 550 39.49 27.97 -17.17
C ASP A 550 39.44 27.25 -15.81
N ARG A 551 38.39 27.54 -15.01
CA ARG A 551 38.12 26.88 -13.72
C ARG A 551 39.26 26.95 -12.69
N ILE A 552 39.93 28.09 -12.59
CA ILE A 552 40.84 28.37 -11.48
C ILE A 552 39.99 28.78 -10.27
N ALA A 553 40.24 28.21 -9.08
CA ALA A 553 39.39 28.46 -7.90
C ALA A 553 39.39 29.94 -7.48
N SER A 554 40.54 30.61 -7.60
CA SER A 554 40.75 32.03 -7.35
C SER A 554 40.24 32.96 -8.47
N ASP A 555 39.92 32.44 -9.66
CA ASP A 555 39.15 33.18 -10.68
C ASP A 555 37.66 33.11 -10.27
N LEU A 556 37.25 34.02 -9.38
CA LEU A 556 35.92 34.01 -8.79
C LEU A 556 34.86 34.44 -9.80
N ASN A 557 35.17 35.46 -10.60
CA ASN A 557 34.24 36.05 -11.57
C ASN A 557 34.11 35.21 -12.87
N ALA A 558 35.04 34.26 -13.07
CA ALA A 558 35.13 33.34 -14.20
C ALA A 558 35.42 34.01 -15.56
N ASP A 559 36.16 35.11 -15.58
CA ASP A 559 36.58 35.82 -16.79
C ASP A 559 37.88 35.27 -17.41
N GLY A 560 38.53 34.33 -16.70
CA GLY A 560 39.71 33.60 -17.14
C GLY A 560 41.05 34.22 -16.72
N ILE A 561 41.03 35.26 -15.89
CA ILE A 561 42.22 35.94 -15.34
C ILE A 561 42.04 36.12 -13.84
N VAL A 562 42.99 35.63 -13.03
CA VAL A 562 42.98 35.92 -11.59
C VAL A 562 43.57 37.32 -11.35
N ASP A 563 42.74 38.27 -10.93
CA ASP A 563 43.20 39.65 -10.72
C ASP A 563 42.56 40.38 -9.52
N VAL A 564 42.78 41.70 -9.45
CA VAL A 564 42.29 42.55 -8.36
C VAL A 564 40.76 42.61 -8.28
N THR A 565 40.04 42.28 -9.35
CA THR A 565 38.58 42.23 -9.36
C THR A 565 38.06 41.02 -8.59
N ASP A 566 38.72 39.86 -8.68
CA ASP A 566 38.44 38.69 -7.84
C ASP A 566 38.79 38.94 -6.38
N LEU A 567 39.98 39.51 -6.13
CA LEU A 567 40.43 39.86 -4.78
C LEU A 567 39.43 40.77 -4.09
N SER A 568 38.90 41.79 -4.79
CA SER A 568 37.93 42.71 -4.22
C SER A 568 36.63 42.01 -3.77
N LEU A 569 36.20 40.94 -4.45
CA LEU A 569 35.04 40.16 -4.07
C LEU A 569 35.33 39.31 -2.84
N MET A 570 36.50 38.67 -2.81
CA MET A 570 36.95 37.86 -1.67
C MET A 570 37.12 38.69 -0.40
N ASP A 571 37.77 39.85 -0.49
CA ASP A 571 37.99 40.79 0.61
C ASP A 571 36.66 41.21 1.26
N ASN A 572 35.66 41.53 0.45
CA ASN A 572 34.34 41.93 0.93
C ASN A 572 33.64 40.81 1.74
N ASN A 573 33.81 39.56 1.32
CA ASN A 573 33.22 38.40 1.99
C ASN A 573 34.03 37.99 3.24
N SER A 574 35.35 38.06 3.18
CA SER A 574 36.24 37.85 4.33
C SER A 574 35.99 38.88 5.44
N ALA A 575 35.81 40.15 5.07
CA ALA A 575 35.56 41.25 6.01
C ALA A 575 34.26 41.09 6.84
N VAL A 576 33.28 40.34 6.33
CA VAL A 576 32.03 40.02 7.06
C VAL A 576 32.00 38.59 7.60
N SER A 577 33.14 37.90 7.55
CA SER A 577 33.31 36.54 8.07
C SER A 577 32.30 35.54 7.50
N VAL A 578 32.13 35.55 6.18
CA VAL A 578 31.27 34.59 5.48
C VAL A 578 31.71 33.17 5.80
N ALA A 579 30.76 32.33 6.22
CA ALA A 579 30.98 30.92 6.48
C ALA A 579 29.71 30.12 6.16
N THR A 580 29.84 28.80 5.96
CA THR A 580 28.69 27.90 5.87
C THR A 580 27.89 27.92 7.17
N ILE A 581 26.58 28.18 7.05
CA ILE A 581 25.61 27.98 8.13
C ILE A 581 24.79 26.72 7.82
N ASN A 582 24.77 25.78 8.76
CA ASN A 582 24.04 24.51 8.67
C ASN A 582 23.33 24.17 10.00
N PRO A 583 22.39 23.20 10.00
CA PRO A 583 21.52 22.87 11.14
C PRO A 583 22.19 22.27 12.39
#